data_AF-A0AAP7GY32-F1
#
_entry.id   AF-A0AAP7GY32-F1
#
_cell.length_a   1.000
_cell.length_b   1.000
_cell.length_c   1.000
_cell.angle_alpha   90.00
_cell.angle_beta   90.00
_cell.angle_gamma   90.00
#
_symmetry.space_group_name_H-M   'P 1'
#
loop_
_entity.id
_entity.type
_entity.pdbx_description
1 polymer ?
#
loop_
_entity_poly.entity_id
_entity_poly.type
_entity_poly.pdbx_seq_one_letter_code
_entity_poly.pdbx_strand_id
1 'polypeptide(L)'
;MYKVSEEAKIGMHATPEQMGDKLEGLPNDITRCSDECPFSVKIRVLPSTLTPLELEAFNIEAWEAWYNDSKNLNPYVPVPGEKGEEKINVEITVQQRDVESLYVEIIRIAPDTIKSGQILKRFQLAKSDAKKLKEGKGKVEVGTYLWEWDGYINDVLDTKLLKDETTYIRAVGVIGSAFKDDAVQLLAQPFKECAEPVDWLDVIVNRKKKAVTVEWRVAFDDGGVSGKANADTPSFEELKRLAIEGMKKHWGGQINTTKGSYVVTVNPVLATKKAAPSLTLQVEMGSSYNRSVNASCACGTLAKLGRGLGNLFSDVTRVWYLQGYYEHYSSKSDAYDDFMMTAAHESGHPILASYAYKSTGLSNYSWIHKGSSKGIGSGYSLPKRGEKGHELYPGIGADLMKYYSRNKNIPFSLNYYKSIEYDLKSLVWLSKLFLGGKK
;
A
#
# COMPACT_ATOMS: atom_id res chain seq x y z
N MET A 1 13.14 -23.40 14.47
CA MET A 1 13.15 -23.99 13.11
C MET A 1 11.71 -24.41 12.82
N TYR A 2 10.89 -23.50 12.28
CA TYR A 2 9.47 -23.79 12.03
C TYR A 2 9.29 -24.17 10.56
N LYS A 3 9.12 -25.47 10.31
CA LYS A 3 8.70 -26.01 9.01
C LYS A 3 7.22 -25.67 8.86
N VAL A 4 6.91 -24.71 8.00
CA VAL A 4 5.58 -24.52 7.42
C VAL A 4 5.27 -25.80 6.62
N SER A 5 4.13 -26.43 6.90
CA SER A 5 3.73 -27.69 6.26
C SER A 5 3.61 -27.52 4.75
N GLU A 6 3.94 -28.56 3.99
CA GLU A 6 3.76 -28.59 2.53
C GLU A 6 2.30 -28.31 2.13
N GLU A 7 1.32 -28.67 2.96
CA GLU A 7 -0.10 -28.34 2.70
C GLU A 7 -0.40 -26.83 2.77
N ALA A 8 0.35 -26.05 3.56
CA ALA A 8 0.20 -24.59 3.60
C ALA A 8 0.83 -23.89 2.38
N LYS A 9 1.77 -24.54 1.68
CA LYS A 9 2.30 -24.05 0.39
C LYS A 9 1.36 -24.33 -0.77
N ILE A 10 0.65 -25.46 -0.74
CA ILE A 10 -0.30 -25.84 -1.79
C ILE A 10 -1.55 -24.94 -1.77
N GLY A 11 -1.94 -24.42 -0.61
CA GLY A 11 -3.04 -23.45 -0.48
C GLY A 11 -2.79 -22.05 -1.05
N MET A 12 -1.54 -21.68 -1.38
CA MET A 12 -1.16 -20.31 -1.79
C MET A 12 -0.83 -20.16 -3.29
N HIS A 13 -0.94 -21.22 -4.08
CA HIS A 13 -0.50 -21.23 -5.48
C HIS A 13 -1.46 -21.98 -6.39
N ALA A 14 -2.72 -21.56 -6.47
CA ALA A 14 -3.64 -22.12 -7.45
C ALA A 14 -3.33 -21.56 -8.86
N THR A 15 -2.93 -22.44 -9.78
CA THR A 15 -2.96 -22.17 -11.22
C THR A 15 -4.41 -21.91 -11.68
N PRO A 16 -4.65 -21.32 -12.88
CA PRO A 16 -6.00 -21.22 -13.44
C PRO A 16 -6.76 -22.56 -13.48
N GLU A 17 -6.06 -23.70 -13.63
CA GLU A 17 -6.63 -25.05 -13.53
C GLU A 17 -6.99 -25.42 -12.08
N GLN A 18 -6.13 -25.15 -11.11
CA GLN A 18 -6.43 -25.37 -9.67
C GLN A 18 -7.47 -24.37 -9.11
N MET A 19 -7.67 -23.22 -9.76
CA MET A 19 -8.82 -22.35 -9.53
C MET A 19 -10.08 -22.91 -10.17
N GLY A 20 -9.97 -23.60 -11.32
CA GLY A 20 -11.04 -24.41 -11.90
C GLY A 20 -11.53 -25.50 -10.94
N ASP A 21 -10.61 -26.18 -10.25
CA ASP A 21 -10.94 -27.21 -9.24
C ASP A 21 -11.59 -26.63 -7.96
N LYS A 22 -11.35 -25.35 -7.64
CA LYS A 22 -12.10 -24.63 -6.58
C LYS A 22 -13.46 -24.12 -7.04
N LEU A 23 -13.69 -24.06 -8.35
CA LEU A 23 -14.98 -23.77 -8.97
C LEU A 23 -15.79 -25.05 -9.26
N GLU A 24 -15.14 -26.22 -9.29
CA GLU A 24 -15.79 -27.54 -9.25
C GLU A 24 -16.54 -27.70 -7.92
N GLY A 25 -17.86 -27.80 -8.00
CA GLY A 25 -18.75 -27.86 -6.83
C GLY A 25 -19.44 -26.54 -6.49
N LEU A 26 -19.21 -25.45 -7.27
CA LEU A 26 -20.19 -24.37 -7.32
C LEU A 26 -21.54 -24.96 -7.78
N PRO A 27 -22.66 -24.67 -7.09
CA PRO A 27 -23.98 -25.18 -7.46
C PRO A 27 -24.28 -24.90 -8.94
N ASN A 28 -24.88 -25.87 -9.64
CA ASN A 28 -25.42 -25.71 -11.00
C ASN A 28 -26.40 -24.53 -11.13
N ASP A 29 -26.81 -23.95 -10.01
CA ASP A 29 -27.65 -22.77 -9.84
C ASP A 29 -26.90 -21.44 -10.16
N ILE A 30 -25.56 -21.42 -10.26
CA ILE A 30 -24.76 -20.27 -10.76
C ILE A 30 -24.60 -20.32 -12.29
N THR A 31 -24.69 -21.50 -12.90
CA THR A 31 -24.72 -21.70 -14.36
C THR A 31 -26.07 -22.27 -14.75
N ARG A 32 -27.06 -21.41 -14.94
CA ARG A 32 -28.49 -21.75 -15.04
C ARG A 32 -28.93 -22.49 -16.32
N CYS A 33 -28.07 -23.30 -16.92
CA CYS A 33 -28.43 -24.15 -18.06
C CYS A 33 -27.94 -25.59 -17.86
N SER A 34 -28.82 -26.53 -18.17
CA SER A 34 -28.53 -27.95 -18.35
C SER A 34 -27.50 -28.18 -19.47
N ASP A 35 -26.99 -29.40 -19.55
CA ASP A 35 -25.85 -29.88 -20.36
C ASP A 35 -25.90 -29.63 -21.90
N GLU A 36 -26.92 -28.91 -22.40
CA GLU A 36 -27.10 -28.52 -23.81
C GLU A 36 -27.35 -27.00 -23.93
N CYS A 37 -26.31 -26.21 -23.67
CA CYS A 37 -26.40 -24.76 -23.70
C CYS A 37 -26.42 -24.17 -25.13
N PRO A 38 -27.42 -23.35 -25.51
CA PRO A 38 -27.53 -22.79 -26.86
C PRO A 38 -26.56 -21.62 -27.17
N PHE A 39 -25.92 -21.02 -26.15
CA PHE A 39 -24.90 -19.96 -26.30
C PHE A 39 -24.04 -19.83 -25.03
N SER A 40 -22.88 -19.19 -25.08
CA SER A 40 -21.98 -19.00 -23.94
C SER A 40 -21.22 -17.66 -23.99
N VAL A 41 -20.92 -17.12 -22.81
CA VAL A 41 -20.11 -15.91 -22.64
C VAL A 41 -18.92 -16.25 -21.76
N LYS A 42 -17.70 -15.99 -22.25
CA LYS A 42 -16.45 -16.19 -21.50
C LYS A 42 -15.86 -14.85 -21.09
N ILE A 43 -15.23 -14.81 -19.92
CA ILE A 43 -14.54 -13.64 -19.40
C ILE A 43 -13.11 -13.97 -19.01
N ARG A 44 -12.19 -13.07 -19.33
CA ARG A 44 -10.77 -13.15 -18.97
C ARG A 44 -10.23 -11.78 -18.59
N VAL A 45 -9.85 -11.60 -17.34
CA VAL A 45 -9.04 -10.45 -16.89
C VAL A 45 -7.64 -10.57 -17.49
N LEU A 46 -7.24 -9.56 -18.25
CA LEU A 46 -5.92 -9.46 -18.89
C LEU A 46 -4.90 -8.82 -17.93
N PRO A 47 -3.59 -9.05 -18.13
CA PRO A 47 -2.53 -8.34 -17.41
C PRO A 47 -2.79 -6.83 -17.41
N SER A 48 -3.00 -6.27 -16.22
CA SER A 48 -3.41 -4.87 -16.04
C SER A 48 -2.83 -4.29 -14.76
N THR A 49 -2.55 -2.99 -14.76
CA THR A 49 -2.20 -2.25 -13.54
C THR A 49 -3.30 -1.25 -13.22
N LEU A 50 -3.80 -1.29 -11.98
CA LEU A 50 -4.71 -0.29 -11.45
C LEU A 50 -4.01 0.55 -10.39
N THR A 51 -3.70 1.80 -10.73
CA THR A 51 -3.10 2.79 -9.86
C THR A 51 -4.16 3.80 -9.44
N PRO A 52 -4.51 3.87 -8.14
CA PRO A 52 -5.51 4.83 -7.67
C PRO A 52 -5.16 6.26 -8.07
N LEU A 53 -6.14 6.98 -8.63
CA LEU A 53 -6.03 8.39 -9.02
C LEU A 53 -4.98 8.69 -10.12
N GLU A 54 -4.47 7.69 -10.84
CA GLU A 54 -3.39 7.85 -11.83
C GLU A 54 -2.17 8.59 -11.23
N LEU A 55 -1.87 8.34 -9.96
CA LEU A 55 -0.68 8.88 -9.33
C LEU A 55 0.58 8.47 -10.09
N GLU A 56 1.70 9.12 -9.80
CA GLU A 56 2.97 8.85 -10.47
C GLU A 56 3.87 7.92 -9.67
N ALA A 57 4.74 7.18 -10.37
CA ALA A 57 5.80 6.40 -9.78
C ALA A 57 6.90 7.30 -9.19
N PHE A 58 7.78 6.69 -8.37
CA PHE A 58 9.00 7.36 -7.94
C PHE A 58 9.92 7.63 -9.13
N ASN A 59 10.37 8.88 -9.28
CA ASN A 59 11.30 9.27 -10.32
C ASN A 59 12.74 9.00 -9.90
N ILE A 60 13.22 7.79 -10.19
CA ILE A 60 14.58 7.36 -9.84
C ILE A 60 15.65 8.20 -10.54
N GLU A 61 15.43 8.58 -11.80
CA GLU A 61 16.38 9.36 -12.59
C GLU A 61 16.56 10.76 -12.00
N ALA A 62 15.46 11.45 -11.64
CA ALA A 62 15.52 12.75 -11.00
C ALA A 62 16.19 12.69 -9.63
N TRP A 63 15.91 11.62 -8.86
CA TRP A 63 16.59 11.38 -7.58
C TRP A 63 18.10 11.19 -7.75
N GLU A 64 18.52 10.31 -8.66
CA GLU A 64 19.94 10.01 -8.88
C GLU A 64 20.68 11.19 -9.51
N ALA A 65 20.05 11.93 -10.42
CA ALA A 65 20.59 13.16 -10.98
C ALA A 65 20.82 14.20 -9.88
N TRP A 66 19.83 14.39 -9.00
CA TRP A 66 20.03 15.25 -7.84
C TRP A 66 21.13 14.71 -6.95
N TYR A 67 21.09 13.44 -6.51
CA TYR A 67 22.01 12.89 -5.52
C TYR A 67 23.47 12.93 -5.97
N ASN A 68 23.74 12.60 -7.25
CA ASN A 68 25.09 12.53 -7.81
C ASN A 68 25.67 13.88 -8.24
N ASP A 69 24.85 14.94 -8.37
CA ASP A 69 25.35 16.28 -8.68
C ASP A 69 26.00 16.94 -7.46
N SER A 70 27.33 16.86 -7.36
CA SER A 70 28.10 17.48 -6.27
C SER A 70 28.02 19.01 -6.22
N LYS A 71 27.65 19.68 -7.32
CA LYS A 71 27.50 21.14 -7.37
C LYS A 71 26.14 21.59 -6.88
N ASN A 72 25.12 20.73 -6.99
CA ASN A 72 23.80 21.01 -6.45
C ASN A 72 23.76 20.74 -4.95
N LEU A 73 23.74 21.83 -4.17
CA LEU A 73 23.68 21.79 -2.71
C LEU A 73 22.25 21.95 -2.17
N ASN A 74 21.27 22.26 -3.02
CA ASN A 74 19.90 22.54 -2.60
C ASN A 74 19.22 21.29 -2.01
N PRO A 75 18.26 21.45 -1.08
CA PRO A 75 17.37 20.37 -0.67
C PRO A 75 16.72 19.70 -1.87
N TYR A 76 16.60 18.37 -1.83
CA TYR A 76 15.86 17.64 -2.86
C TYR A 76 14.38 18.03 -2.82
N VAL A 77 13.84 18.33 -3.99
CA VAL A 77 12.41 18.52 -4.22
C VAL A 77 11.94 17.35 -5.09
N PRO A 78 11.03 16.50 -4.59
CA PRO A 78 10.57 15.34 -5.35
C PRO A 78 9.93 15.73 -6.68
N VAL A 79 10.30 15.00 -7.73
CA VAL A 79 9.72 15.15 -9.09
C VAL A 79 8.83 13.93 -9.37
N PRO A 80 7.63 14.11 -9.93
CA PRO A 80 6.79 12.99 -10.35
C PRO A 80 7.51 12.11 -11.40
N GLY A 81 7.31 10.79 -11.31
CA GLY A 81 7.80 9.84 -12.30
C GLY A 81 6.76 9.55 -13.38
N GLU A 82 6.82 8.36 -13.95
CA GLU A 82 5.83 7.89 -14.91
C GLU A 82 4.44 7.78 -14.27
N LYS A 83 3.42 8.22 -15.01
CA LYS A 83 2.02 8.08 -14.58
C LYS A 83 1.63 6.61 -14.52
N GLY A 84 0.94 6.22 -13.46
CA GLY A 84 0.36 4.89 -13.34
C GLY A 84 -0.83 4.73 -14.29
N GLU A 85 -1.01 3.49 -14.75
CA GLU A 85 -2.24 3.09 -15.44
C GLU A 85 -3.39 2.96 -14.43
N GLU A 86 -4.59 3.40 -14.80
CA GLU A 86 -5.81 3.22 -13.99
C GLU A 86 -6.86 2.44 -14.79
N LYS A 87 -6.51 1.22 -15.21
CA LYS A 87 -7.41 0.37 -16.01
C LYS A 87 -7.26 -1.09 -15.66
N ILE A 88 -8.39 -1.78 -15.68
CA ILE A 88 -8.54 -3.22 -15.65
C ILE A 88 -9.06 -3.62 -17.03
N ASN A 89 -8.23 -4.35 -17.77
CA ASN A 89 -8.57 -4.83 -19.10
C ASN A 89 -9.24 -6.19 -18.97
N VAL A 90 -10.48 -6.28 -19.45
CA VAL A 90 -11.30 -7.49 -19.39
C VAL A 90 -11.66 -7.90 -20.81
N GLU A 91 -11.19 -9.08 -21.21
CA GLU A 91 -11.60 -9.72 -22.44
C GLU A 91 -12.92 -10.46 -22.22
N ILE A 92 -13.90 -10.22 -23.09
CA ILE A 92 -15.21 -10.86 -23.07
C ILE A 92 -15.46 -11.49 -24.43
N THR A 93 -15.73 -12.79 -24.45
CA THR A 93 -16.03 -13.53 -25.67
C THR A 93 -17.47 -14.01 -25.66
N VAL A 94 -18.28 -13.48 -26.58
CA VAL A 94 -19.63 -13.97 -26.87
C VAL A 94 -19.52 -15.05 -27.94
N GLN A 95 -19.97 -16.26 -27.64
CA GLN A 95 -19.85 -17.43 -28.50
C GLN A 95 -21.24 -17.93 -28.94
N GLN A 96 -21.25 -18.72 -30.03
CA GLN A 96 -22.39 -19.38 -30.65
C GLN A 96 -23.50 -18.46 -31.20
N ARG A 97 -23.99 -17.49 -30.43
CA ARG A 97 -25.08 -16.58 -30.83
C ARG A 97 -24.94 -15.20 -30.18
N ASP A 98 -25.43 -14.19 -30.90
CA ASP A 98 -25.55 -12.83 -30.40
C ASP A 98 -26.45 -12.75 -29.14
N VAL A 99 -26.10 -11.85 -28.22
CA VAL A 99 -26.89 -11.56 -27.02
C VAL A 99 -27.62 -10.22 -27.18
N GLU A 100 -28.88 -10.16 -26.75
CA GLU A 100 -29.69 -8.92 -26.80
C GLU A 100 -29.23 -7.90 -25.74
N SER A 101 -28.70 -8.40 -24.62
CA SER A 101 -28.06 -7.59 -23.60
C SER A 101 -26.92 -8.36 -22.97
N LEU A 102 -25.79 -7.67 -22.79
CA LEU A 102 -24.64 -8.17 -22.08
C LEU A 102 -24.49 -7.36 -20.78
N TYR A 103 -24.34 -8.07 -19.67
CA TYR A 103 -24.03 -7.49 -18.38
C TYR A 103 -22.70 -8.02 -17.86
N VAL A 104 -21.97 -7.16 -17.16
CA VAL A 104 -20.84 -7.54 -16.32
C VAL A 104 -21.14 -7.13 -14.90
N GLU A 105 -20.90 -8.03 -13.96
CA GLU A 105 -21.23 -7.84 -12.56
C GLU A 105 -20.00 -8.03 -11.71
N ILE A 106 -19.83 -7.14 -10.74
CA ILE A 106 -18.91 -7.36 -9.63
C ILE A 106 -19.72 -7.95 -8.50
N ILE A 107 -19.34 -9.15 -8.07
CA ILE A 107 -20.08 -9.91 -7.07
C ILE A 107 -19.15 -10.35 -5.95
N ARG A 108 -19.72 -10.55 -4.77
CA ARG A 108 -19.06 -11.21 -3.65
C ARG A 108 -19.73 -12.55 -3.36
N ILE A 109 -18.97 -13.63 -3.35
CA ILE A 109 -19.48 -14.97 -3.04
C ILE A 109 -18.89 -15.39 -1.70
N ALA A 110 -19.73 -15.53 -0.67
CA ALA A 110 -19.24 -15.96 0.63
C ALA A 110 -18.79 -17.43 0.57
N PRO A 111 -17.73 -17.83 1.31
CA PRO A 111 -17.21 -19.19 1.29
C PRO A 111 -18.23 -20.26 1.71
N ASP A 112 -19.22 -19.88 2.51
CA ASP A 112 -20.22 -20.73 3.17
C ASP A 112 -21.61 -20.69 2.52
N THR A 113 -21.91 -19.67 1.71
CA THR A 113 -23.16 -19.57 0.94
C THR A 113 -22.88 -19.34 -0.54
N ILE A 114 -22.37 -20.38 -1.18
CA ILE A 114 -22.09 -20.37 -2.62
C ILE A 114 -23.37 -20.05 -3.44
N LYS A 115 -24.57 -20.35 -2.92
CA LYS A 115 -25.85 -20.19 -3.62
C LYS A 115 -26.37 -18.76 -3.78
N SER A 116 -25.78 -17.75 -3.13
CA SER A 116 -26.25 -16.36 -3.22
C SER A 116 -25.10 -15.37 -3.12
N GLY A 117 -24.46 -15.07 -4.25
CA GLY A 117 -23.50 -13.97 -4.35
C GLY A 117 -24.20 -12.62 -4.21
N GLN A 118 -23.65 -11.72 -3.39
CA GLN A 118 -24.09 -10.33 -3.33
C GLN A 118 -23.61 -9.60 -4.60
N ILE A 119 -24.54 -9.08 -5.41
CA ILE A 119 -24.19 -8.20 -6.52
C ILE A 119 -23.82 -6.83 -5.97
N LEU A 120 -22.56 -6.44 -6.14
CA LEU A 120 -22.05 -5.13 -5.72
C LEU A 120 -22.33 -4.06 -6.78
N LYS A 121 -22.18 -4.44 -8.06
CA LYS A 121 -22.46 -3.59 -9.22
C LYS A 121 -22.80 -4.44 -10.43
N ARG A 122 -23.74 -3.96 -11.24
CA ARG A 122 -24.04 -4.47 -12.58
C ARG A 122 -23.80 -3.35 -13.59
N PHE A 123 -23.00 -3.64 -14.61
CA PHE A 123 -22.74 -2.82 -15.78
C PHE A 123 -23.49 -3.44 -16.96
N GLN A 124 -24.25 -2.65 -17.70
CA GLN A 124 -24.78 -3.09 -18.99
C GLN A 124 -23.84 -2.62 -20.08
N LEU A 125 -23.34 -3.55 -20.89
CA LEU A 125 -22.33 -3.27 -21.92
C LEU A 125 -22.93 -3.35 -23.31
N ALA A 126 -22.46 -2.46 -24.19
CA ALA A 126 -22.76 -2.46 -25.61
C ALA A 126 -21.50 -2.20 -26.44
N LYS A 127 -21.53 -2.61 -27.71
CA LYS A 127 -20.45 -2.40 -28.67
C LYS A 127 -20.18 -0.90 -28.82
N SER A 128 -18.94 -0.48 -28.59
CA SER A 128 -18.49 0.90 -28.80
C SER A 128 -17.67 1.05 -30.07
N ASP A 129 -16.99 -0.02 -30.48
CA ASP A 129 -16.15 -0.13 -31.67
C ASP A 129 -16.09 -1.61 -32.09
N ALA A 130 -15.40 -1.93 -33.19
CA ALA A 130 -15.30 -3.28 -33.75
C ALA A 130 -14.90 -4.35 -32.73
N LYS A 131 -14.02 -4.01 -31.76
CA LYS A 131 -13.51 -4.92 -30.72
C LYS A 131 -13.59 -4.36 -29.31
N LYS A 132 -14.43 -3.33 -29.05
CA LYS A 132 -14.54 -2.69 -27.74
C LYS A 132 -15.97 -2.65 -27.23
N LEU A 133 -16.10 -2.75 -25.91
CA LEU A 133 -17.35 -2.57 -25.16
C LEU A 133 -17.27 -1.32 -24.30
N LYS A 134 -18.41 -0.66 -24.09
CA LYS A 134 -18.59 0.40 -23.10
C LYS A 134 -19.95 0.27 -22.43
N GLU A 135 -20.16 0.98 -21.32
CA GLU A 135 -21.47 1.03 -20.69
C GLU A 135 -22.53 1.60 -21.67
N GLY A 136 -23.62 0.88 -21.84
CA GLY A 136 -24.66 1.22 -22.81
C GLY A 136 -25.65 0.09 -23.01
N LYS A 137 -26.75 0.40 -23.69
CA LYS A 137 -27.77 -0.58 -24.07
C LYS A 137 -27.58 -0.97 -25.53
N GLY A 138 -27.63 -2.26 -25.82
CA GLY A 138 -27.59 -2.74 -27.20
C GLY A 138 -27.25 -4.21 -27.28
N LYS A 139 -27.58 -4.78 -28.44
CA LYS A 139 -27.19 -6.13 -28.84
C LYS A 139 -25.66 -6.21 -28.94
N VAL A 140 -25.10 -7.34 -28.52
CA VAL A 140 -23.68 -7.67 -28.70
C VAL A 140 -23.59 -8.92 -29.56
N GLU A 141 -22.89 -8.79 -30.68
CA GLU A 141 -22.70 -9.87 -31.65
C GLU A 141 -21.73 -10.92 -31.13
N VAL A 142 -21.70 -12.09 -31.77
CA VAL A 142 -20.64 -13.08 -31.58
C VAL A 142 -19.28 -12.44 -31.87
N GLY A 143 -18.34 -12.58 -30.93
CA GLY A 143 -17.01 -12.01 -31.06
C GLY A 143 -16.26 -11.91 -29.74
N THR A 144 -15.00 -11.48 -29.84
CA THR A 144 -14.15 -11.16 -28.69
C THR A 144 -13.99 -9.66 -28.59
N TYR A 145 -14.23 -9.12 -27.40
CA TYR A 145 -14.24 -7.70 -27.12
C TYR A 145 -13.39 -7.37 -25.90
N LEU A 146 -12.83 -6.17 -25.89
CA LEU A 146 -12.18 -5.57 -24.74
C LEU A 146 -13.14 -4.63 -24.02
N TRP A 147 -13.27 -4.82 -22.71
CA TRP A 147 -13.87 -3.85 -21.79
C TRP A 147 -12.79 -3.31 -20.86
N GLU A 148 -12.65 -1.98 -20.81
CA GLU A 148 -11.75 -1.30 -19.89
C GLU A 148 -12.56 -0.77 -18.71
N TRP A 149 -12.21 -1.17 -17.50
CA TRP A 149 -12.85 -0.71 -16.26
C TRP A 149 -11.82 -0.01 -15.36
N ASP A 150 -12.19 1.10 -14.75
CA ASP A 150 -11.31 1.87 -13.87
C ASP A 150 -11.26 1.35 -12.42
N GLY A 151 -11.92 0.24 -12.12
CA GLY A 151 -11.96 -0.36 -10.77
C GLY A 151 -12.95 0.30 -9.80
N TYR A 152 -13.66 1.37 -10.21
CA TYR A 152 -14.61 2.06 -9.34
C TYR A 152 -16.00 1.41 -9.37
N ILE A 153 -16.59 1.28 -8.18
CA ILE A 153 -17.99 0.90 -7.97
C ILE A 153 -18.70 2.08 -7.32
N ASN A 154 -19.65 2.69 -8.04
CA ASN A 154 -20.43 3.84 -7.55
C ASN A 154 -19.53 4.95 -6.96
N ASP A 155 -18.55 5.40 -7.75
CA ASP A 155 -17.54 6.41 -7.36
C ASP A 155 -16.57 6.01 -6.25
N VAL A 156 -16.56 4.73 -5.84
CA VAL A 156 -15.64 4.20 -4.82
C VAL A 156 -14.73 3.13 -5.41
N LEU A 157 -13.42 3.35 -5.32
CA LEU A 157 -12.41 2.31 -5.51
C LEU A 157 -12.03 1.79 -4.14
N ASP A 158 -12.18 0.50 -3.91
CA ASP A 158 -11.76 -0.19 -2.70
C ASP A 158 -10.75 -1.27 -3.06
N THR A 159 -9.47 -1.00 -2.83
CA THR A 159 -8.39 -1.96 -3.14
C THR A 159 -8.43 -3.20 -2.27
N LYS A 160 -8.97 -3.14 -1.05
CA LYS A 160 -9.13 -4.30 -0.17
C LYS A 160 -10.19 -5.24 -0.74
N LEU A 161 -11.31 -4.68 -1.19
CA LEU A 161 -12.37 -5.43 -1.88
C LEU A 161 -11.84 -6.13 -3.14
N LEU A 162 -11.05 -5.43 -3.96
CA LEU A 162 -10.50 -6.00 -5.21
C LEU A 162 -9.40 -7.05 -4.98
N LYS A 163 -8.73 -7.03 -3.81
CA LYS A 163 -7.77 -8.06 -3.40
C LYS A 163 -8.44 -9.26 -2.71
N ASP A 164 -9.71 -9.15 -2.34
CA ASP A 164 -10.43 -10.18 -1.61
C ASP A 164 -10.70 -11.40 -2.52
N GLU A 165 -10.35 -12.59 -2.04
CA GLU A 165 -10.51 -13.85 -2.77
C GLU A 165 -11.99 -14.22 -3.01
N THR A 166 -12.91 -13.56 -2.30
CA THR A 166 -14.36 -13.70 -2.46
C THR A 166 -14.96 -12.71 -3.44
N THR A 167 -14.16 -11.85 -4.07
CA THR A 167 -14.61 -10.87 -5.06
C THR A 167 -14.37 -11.37 -6.48
N TYR A 168 -15.42 -11.32 -7.30
CA TYR A 168 -15.42 -11.89 -8.65
C TYR A 168 -16.00 -10.92 -9.67
N ILE A 169 -15.60 -11.13 -10.93
CA ILE A 169 -16.24 -10.54 -12.10
C ILE A 169 -17.03 -11.63 -12.82
N ARG A 170 -18.32 -11.37 -13.07
CA ARG A 170 -19.25 -12.28 -13.73
C ARG A 170 -19.78 -11.65 -15.00
N ALA A 171 -19.81 -12.40 -16.10
CA ALA A 171 -20.48 -11.97 -17.33
C ALA A 171 -21.84 -12.69 -17.47
N VAL A 172 -22.88 -11.95 -17.84
CA VAL A 172 -24.26 -12.43 -17.98
C VAL A 172 -24.82 -12.00 -19.34
N GLY A 173 -25.21 -12.98 -20.16
CA GLY A 173 -25.84 -12.75 -21.45
C GLY A 173 -27.36 -12.99 -21.38
N VAL A 174 -28.12 -12.16 -22.09
CA VAL A 174 -29.59 -12.29 -22.17
C VAL A 174 -30.03 -12.47 -23.63
N ILE A 175 -30.92 -13.43 -23.87
CA ILE A 175 -31.57 -13.68 -25.17
C ILE A 175 -33.08 -13.83 -24.92
N GLY A 176 -33.89 -12.90 -25.42
CA GLY A 176 -35.34 -12.89 -25.19
C GLY A 176 -35.68 -12.78 -23.70
N SER A 177 -36.59 -13.64 -23.22
CA SER A 177 -36.95 -13.73 -21.79
C SER A 177 -36.05 -14.67 -20.96
N ALA A 178 -35.07 -15.33 -21.58
CA ALA A 178 -34.17 -16.25 -20.91
C ALA A 178 -32.86 -15.56 -20.49
N PHE A 179 -32.45 -15.77 -19.24
CA PHE A 179 -31.18 -15.28 -18.68
C PHE A 179 -30.17 -16.42 -18.64
N LYS A 180 -28.90 -16.14 -19.00
CA LYS A 180 -27.79 -17.06 -18.78
C LYS A 180 -26.66 -16.39 -17.99
N ASP A 181 -26.43 -16.91 -16.79
CA ASP A 181 -25.21 -16.70 -16.00
C ASP A 181 -24.24 -17.81 -16.42
N ASP A 182 -23.04 -17.50 -16.91
CA ASP A 182 -22.25 -18.54 -17.57
C ASP A 182 -20.73 -18.50 -17.37
N ALA A 183 -20.17 -17.38 -16.92
CA ALA A 183 -18.76 -17.35 -16.54
C ALA A 183 -18.49 -16.38 -15.39
N VAL A 184 -17.90 -16.93 -14.33
CA VAL A 184 -17.37 -16.20 -13.17
C VAL A 184 -15.86 -16.34 -13.20
N GLN A 185 -15.14 -15.23 -13.09
CA GLN A 185 -13.69 -15.24 -12.88
C GLN A 185 -13.34 -14.50 -11.58
N LEU A 186 -12.40 -15.06 -10.84
CA LEU A 186 -11.79 -14.42 -9.67
C LEU A 186 -11.08 -13.13 -10.10
N LEU A 187 -11.37 -12.02 -9.41
CA LEU A 187 -10.54 -10.81 -9.48
C LEU A 187 -9.27 -10.93 -8.61
N ALA A 188 -9.21 -11.96 -7.77
CA ALA A 188 -8.15 -12.18 -6.79
C ALA A 188 -6.76 -12.22 -7.43
N GLN A 189 -5.84 -11.46 -6.85
CA GLN A 189 -4.43 -11.49 -7.25
C GLN A 189 -3.75 -12.77 -6.79
N PRO A 190 -2.84 -13.35 -7.59
CA PRO A 190 -1.87 -14.28 -7.06
C PRO A 190 -0.89 -13.48 -6.17
N PHE A 191 -1.06 -13.52 -4.84
CA PHE A 191 -0.13 -12.84 -3.93
C PHE A 191 1.32 -13.30 -4.19
N LYS A 192 2.24 -12.34 -4.26
CA LYS A 192 3.68 -12.58 -4.49
C LYS A 192 4.46 -11.89 -3.38
N GLU A 193 5.40 -12.62 -2.78
CA GLU A 193 6.03 -12.23 -1.52
C GLU A 193 7.05 -11.08 -1.63
N CYS A 194 7.42 -10.58 -2.82
CA CYS A 194 8.31 -9.42 -2.98
C CYS A 194 8.25 -8.80 -4.40
N ALA A 195 8.37 -7.46 -4.46
CA ALA A 195 8.45 -6.57 -5.64
C ALA A 195 7.16 -6.27 -6.44
N GLU A 196 6.02 -6.75 -5.95
CA GLU A 196 4.66 -6.37 -6.36
C GLU A 196 4.04 -5.48 -5.23
N PRO A 197 2.94 -4.72 -5.45
CA PRO A 197 2.35 -3.78 -4.50
C PRO A 197 2.29 -4.32 -3.08
N VAL A 198 2.50 -3.43 -2.12
CA VAL A 198 2.62 -3.86 -0.74
C VAL A 198 1.31 -4.45 -0.27
N ASP A 199 1.41 -5.60 0.39
CA ASP A 199 0.23 -6.28 0.86
C ASP A 199 -0.33 -5.67 2.15
N TRP A 200 0.37 -4.72 2.79
CA TRP A 200 0.05 -4.06 4.06
C TRP A 200 -0.61 -2.67 3.97
N LEU A 201 -0.92 -2.20 2.76
CA LEU A 201 -1.73 -1.01 2.53
C LEU A 201 -2.97 -1.36 1.73
N ASP A 202 -4.11 -0.85 2.18
CA ASP A 202 -5.30 -0.74 1.35
C ASP A 202 -5.79 0.71 1.35
N VAL A 203 -6.32 1.11 0.21
CA VAL A 203 -6.93 2.41 0.00
C VAL A 203 -8.36 2.27 -0.46
N ILE A 204 -9.20 3.16 0.10
CA ILE A 204 -10.53 3.48 -0.39
C ILE A 204 -10.49 4.91 -0.96
N VAL A 205 -10.69 5.06 -2.27
CA VAL A 205 -10.84 6.37 -2.92
C VAL A 205 -12.30 6.62 -3.22
N ASN A 206 -12.83 7.73 -2.71
CA ASN A 206 -14.18 8.20 -3.01
C ASN A 206 -14.11 9.47 -3.87
N ARG A 207 -14.43 9.35 -5.15
CA ARG A 207 -14.36 10.46 -6.12
C ARG A 207 -15.38 11.56 -5.85
N LYS A 208 -16.59 11.18 -5.38
CA LYS A 208 -17.68 12.11 -5.08
C LYS A 208 -17.40 12.93 -3.81
N LYS A 209 -16.90 12.28 -2.76
CA LYS A 209 -16.55 12.91 -1.48
C LYS A 209 -15.18 13.60 -1.50
N LYS A 210 -14.38 13.40 -2.57
CA LYS A 210 -13.00 13.88 -2.66
C LYS A 210 -12.19 13.46 -1.44
N ALA A 211 -12.28 12.18 -1.10
CA ALA A 211 -11.65 11.60 0.09
C ALA A 211 -10.91 10.30 -0.25
N VAL A 212 -9.80 10.09 0.44
CA VAL A 212 -8.97 8.89 0.40
C VAL A 212 -8.80 8.41 1.83
N THR A 213 -9.17 7.16 2.09
CA THR A 213 -8.91 6.49 3.37
C THR A 213 -7.86 5.43 3.15
N VAL A 214 -6.79 5.46 3.95
CA VAL A 214 -5.69 4.49 3.91
C VAL A 214 -5.80 3.60 5.14
N GLU A 215 -6.01 2.30 4.97
CA GLU A 215 -5.79 1.31 6.02
C GLU A 215 -4.32 0.90 5.97
N TRP A 216 -3.59 1.20 7.03
CA TRP A 216 -2.18 0.87 7.16
C TRP A 216 -1.99 -0.22 8.21
N ARG A 217 -1.77 -1.45 7.75
CA ARG A 217 -1.55 -2.60 8.62
C ARG A 217 -0.13 -2.58 9.18
N VAL A 218 -0.01 -2.48 10.50
CA VAL A 218 1.27 -2.37 11.22
C VAL A 218 1.40 -3.46 12.27
N ALA A 219 2.64 -3.82 12.57
CA ALA A 219 2.99 -4.74 13.63
C ALA A 219 4.05 -4.10 14.53
N PHE A 220 4.04 -4.48 15.80
CA PHE A 220 5.00 -4.03 16.80
C PHE A 220 5.50 -5.22 17.57
N ASP A 221 6.80 -5.23 17.87
CA ASP A 221 7.44 -6.23 18.71
C ASP A 221 7.78 -5.61 20.06
N ASP A 222 7.66 -6.39 21.13
CA ASP A 222 8.00 -5.94 22.49
C ASP A 222 9.51 -6.01 22.69
N GLY A 223 10.16 -4.85 22.78
CA GLY A 223 11.57 -4.72 23.11
C GLY A 223 11.86 -4.70 24.62
N GLY A 224 10.82 -4.70 25.44
CA GLY A 224 10.92 -4.65 26.90
C GLY A 224 11.42 -3.30 27.41
N VAL A 225 12.16 -3.36 28.52
CA VAL A 225 12.70 -2.19 29.22
C VAL A 225 14.21 -2.33 29.35
N SER A 226 14.93 -1.33 28.88
CA SER A 226 16.36 -1.13 29.14
C SER A 226 16.53 -0.35 30.43
N GLY A 227 17.25 -0.93 31.40
CA GLY A 227 17.43 -0.37 32.74
C GLY A 227 16.37 -0.84 33.76
N LYS A 228 16.29 -0.14 34.91
CA LYS A 228 15.41 -0.53 36.02
C LYS A 228 14.04 0.14 35.87
N ALA A 229 13.02 -0.66 35.55
CA ALA A 229 11.64 -0.20 35.50
C ALA A 229 11.17 0.36 36.86
N ASN A 230 10.24 1.32 36.81
CA ASN A 230 9.59 1.93 37.96
C ASN A 230 8.05 1.91 37.77
N ALA A 231 7.31 2.49 38.72
CA ALA A 231 5.85 2.50 38.68
C ALA A 231 5.26 3.31 37.50
N ASP A 232 6.06 4.19 36.89
CA ASP A 232 5.68 5.05 35.77
C ASP A 232 6.06 4.47 34.40
N THR A 233 6.78 3.35 34.38
CA THR A 233 7.22 2.67 33.16
C THR A 233 6.02 2.18 32.34
N PRO A 234 5.85 2.65 31.09
CA PRO A 234 4.71 2.24 30.28
C PRO A 234 4.83 0.78 29.86
N SER A 235 3.69 0.12 29.80
CA SER A 235 3.53 -1.20 29.23
C SER A 235 3.69 -1.20 27.71
N PHE A 236 3.96 -2.37 27.14
CA PHE A 236 3.99 -2.55 25.70
C PHE A 236 2.65 -2.18 25.02
N GLU A 237 1.51 -2.43 25.67
CA GLU A 237 0.20 -2.01 25.16
C GLU A 237 0.06 -0.48 25.09
N GLU A 238 0.58 0.23 26.08
CA GLU A 238 0.62 1.70 26.05
C GLU A 238 1.52 2.22 24.94
N LEU A 239 2.70 1.60 24.73
CA LEU A 239 3.58 1.95 23.61
C LEU A 239 2.90 1.72 22.26
N LYS A 240 2.18 0.60 22.07
CA LYS A 240 1.40 0.35 20.86
C LYS A 240 0.33 1.43 20.64
N ARG A 241 -0.41 1.79 21.68
CA ARG A 241 -1.42 2.86 21.60
C ARG A 241 -0.79 4.19 21.19
N LEU A 242 0.31 4.59 21.83
CA LEU A 242 1.03 5.81 21.52
C LEU A 242 1.58 5.79 20.09
N ALA A 243 2.16 4.69 19.63
CA ALA A 243 2.66 4.58 18.26
C ALA A 243 1.52 4.79 17.23
N ILE A 244 0.37 4.14 17.43
CA ILE A 244 -0.82 4.30 16.60
C ILE A 244 -1.35 5.74 16.62
N GLU A 245 -1.39 6.38 17.79
CA GLU A 245 -1.80 7.78 17.95
C GLU A 245 -0.84 8.75 17.25
N GLY A 246 0.47 8.53 17.39
CA GLY A 246 1.49 9.28 16.69
C GLY A 246 1.35 9.17 15.18
N MET A 247 1.17 7.96 14.66
CA MET A 247 0.94 7.74 13.24
C MET A 247 -0.31 8.50 12.75
N LYS A 248 -1.45 8.40 13.45
CA LYS A 248 -2.68 9.16 13.11
C LYS A 248 -2.48 10.67 13.18
N LYS A 249 -1.68 11.14 14.12
CA LYS A 249 -1.40 12.55 14.34
C LYS A 249 -0.53 13.11 13.23
N HIS A 250 0.51 12.41 12.82
CA HIS A 250 1.52 12.92 11.91
C HIS A 250 1.30 12.54 10.44
N TRP A 251 0.54 11.49 10.15
CA TRP A 251 0.18 11.07 8.79
C TRP A 251 -1.25 11.45 8.42
N GLY A 252 -1.39 12.11 7.28
CA GLY A 252 -2.68 12.59 6.75
C GLY A 252 -2.54 14.00 6.21
N GLY A 253 -3.55 14.45 5.47
CA GLY A 253 -3.53 15.76 4.85
C GLY A 253 -4.31 15.78 3.54
N GLN A 254 -3.72 16.35 2.50
CA GLN A 254 -4.37 16.53 1.21
C GLN A 254 -3.40 16.20 0.07
N ILE A 255 -3.91 15.56 -0.98
CA ILE A 255 -3.17 15.31 -2.22
C ILE A 255 -3.86 15.99 -3.39
N ASN A 256 -3.08 16.54 -4.30
CA ASN A 256 -3.56 17.19 -5.51
C ASN A 256 -3.23 16.31 -6.72
N THR A 257 -4.24 16.00 -7.52
CA THR A 257 -4.13 15.17 -8.72
C THR A 257 -4.76 15.87 -9.91
N THR A 258 -4.53 15.37 -11.12
CA THR A 258 -5.27 15.80 -12.31
C THR A 258 -6.79 15.59 -12.18
N LYS A 259 -7.23 14.70 -11.28
CA LYS A 259 -8.64 14.39 -10.99
C LYS A 259 -9.23 15.22 -9.84
N GLY A 260 -8.48 16.23 -9.37
CA GLY A 260 -8.85 17.12 -8.29
C GLY A 260 -8.07 16.87 -7.00
N SER A 261 -8.47 17.60 -5.96
CA SER A 261 -7.86 17.53 -4.63
C SER A 261 -8.62 16.56 -3.73
N TYR A 262 -7.90 15.76 -2.95
CA TYR A 262 -8.47 14.72 -2.08
C TYR A 262 -7.91 14.83 -0.66
N VAL A 263 -8.79 14.79 0.33
CA VAL A 263 -8.39 14.68 1.75
C VAL A 263 -7.98 13.24 2.04
N VAL A 264 -6.79 13.04 2.57
CA VAL A 264 -6.22 11.74 2.92
C VAL A 264 -6.28 11.54 4.43
N THR A 265 -7.00 10.50 4.86
CA THR A 265 -7.05 10.03 6.25
C THR A 265 -6.30 8.72 6.35
N VAL A 266 -5.33 8.65 7.26
CA VAL A 266 -4.52 7.45 7.49
C VAL A 266 -4.97 6.76 8.77
N ASN A 267 -5.38 5.49 8.63
CA ASN A 267 -5.88 4.64 9.69
C ASN A 267 -4.92 3.46 9.91
N PRO A 268 -3.92 3.62 10.80
CA PRO A 268 -3.08 2.51 11.19
C PRO A 268 -3.88 1.49 12.01
N VAL A 269 -3.73 0.21 11.69
CA VAL A 269 -4.41 -0.91 12.34
C VAL A 269 -3.39 -2.01 12.69
N LEU A 270 -3.51 -2.57 13.90
CA LEU A 270 -2.66 -3.68 14.31
C LEU A 270 -3.01 -4.92 13.49
N ALA A 271 -2.01 -5.58 12.92
CA ALA A 271 -2.17 -6.79 12.13
C ALA A 271 -1.04 -7.77 12.37
N THR A 272 -1.36 -9.08 12.40
CA THR A 272 -0.38 -10.17 12.53
C THR A 272 -0.04 -10.83 11.20
N LYS A 273 -0.78 -10.51 10.14
CA LYS A 273 -0.56 -10.97 8.76
C LYS A 273 -0.61 -9.78 7.82
N LYS A 274 0.18 -9.83 6.74
CA LYS A 274 0.24 -8.76 5.73
C LYS A 274 0.42 -7.39 6.41
N ALA A 275 1.32 -7.32 7.39
CA ALA A 275 1.64 -6.10 8.11
C ALA A 275 2.94 -5.53 7.54
N ALA A 276 3.09 -4.20 7.64
CA ALA A 276 4.37 -3.56 7.41
C ALA A 276 5.44 -4.20 8.33
N PRO A 277 6.73 -4.16 7.95
CA PRO A 277 7.79 -4.65 8.82
C PRO A 277 7.64 -4.09 10.24
N SER A 278 7.74 -4.98 11.23
CA SER A 278 7.46 -4.62 12.61
C SER A 278 8.46 -3.61 13.16
N LEU A 279 7.98 -2.71 14.02
CA LEU A 279 8.82 -1.86 14.85
C LEU A 279 8.97 -2.46 16.24
N THR A 280 10.21 -2.66 16.70
CA THR A 280 10.45 -3.01 18.11
C THR A 280 10.25 -1.78 18.96
N LEU A 281 9.31 -1.80 19.91
CA LEU A 281 9.06 -0.69 20.83
C LEU A 281 9.73 -1.01 22.16
N GLN A 282 10.62 -0.13 22.64
CA GLN A 282 11.42 -0.39 23.84
C GLN A 282 11.49 0.85 24.74
N VAL A 283 11.38 0.66 26.05
CA VAL A 283 11.59 1.73 27.03
C VAL A 283 13.08 1.86 27.38
N GLU A 284 13.59 3.09 27.46
CA GLU A 284 14.92 3.40 27.97
C GLU A 284 14.82 4.21 29.27
N MET A 285 15.40 3.67 30.34
CA MET A 285 15.40 4.27 31.68
C MET A 285 16.69 5.08 31.99
N GLY A 286 17.69 5.01 31.13
CA GLY A 286 18.91 5.82 31.22
C GLY A 286 18.67 7.28 30.84
N SER A 287 19.53 8.17 31.34
CA SER A 287 19.48 9.60 31.04
C SER A 287 20.12 9.97 29.71
N SER A 288 20.62 9.00 28.93
CA SER A 288 21.17 9.22 27.60
C SER A 288 20.09 9.17 26.53
N TYR A 289 20.20 10.05 25.53
CA TYR A 289 19.30 10.01 24.38
C TYR A 289 19.68 8.85 23.44
N ASN A 290 18.90 7.77 23.46
CA ASN A 290 19.08 6.66 22.51
C ASN A 290 18.35 6.95 21.20
N ARG A 291 19.06 6.79 20.07
CA ARG A 291 18.52 7.05 18.75
C ARG A 291 17.68 5.88 18.26
N SER A 292 16.43 6.14 17.88
CA SER A 292 15.56 5.21 17.16
C SER A 292 16.03 5.03 15.71
N VAL A 293 15.78 3.86 15.15
CA VAL A 293 16.21 3.49 13.79
C VAL A 293 15.21 2.53 13.16
N ASN A 294 14.99 2.64 11.86
CA ASN A 294 14.28 1.62 11.09
C ASN A 294 15.05 1.19 9.85
N ALA A 295 15.72 0.06 9.97
CA ALA A 295 16.46 -0.56 8.88
C ALA A 295 15.67 -1.60 8.06
N SER A 296 14.37 -1.77 8.34
CA SER A 296 13.53 -2.76 7.65
C SER A 296 13.36 -2.50 6.15
N CYS A 297 13.87 -1.36 5.66
CA CYS A 297 13.93 -0.90 4.28
C CYS A 297 14.75 -1.75 3.28
N ALA A 298 15.01 -3.04 3.55
CA ALA A 298 15.81 -3.88 2.66
C ALA A 298 15.07 -5.15 2.22
N CYS A 299 14.01 -5.00 1.42
CA CYS A 299 13.70 -6.02 0.42
C CYS A 299 14.87 -6.06 -0.59
N GLY A 300 15.85 -6.92 -0.33
CA GLY A 300 17.00 -7.14 -1.21
C GLY A 300 18.35 -7.07 -0.48
N THR A 301 18.94 -8.24 -0.22
CA THR A 301 20.39 -8.50 0.02
C THR A 301 21.07 -7.84 1.24
N LEU A 302 20.68 -6.65 1.69
CA LEU A 302 21.29 -5.92 2.81
C LEU A 302 20.99 -6.54 4.18
N ALA A 303 19.75 -7.01 4.40
CA ALA A 303 19.43 -7.80 5.59
C ALA A 303 20.20 -9.14 5.65
N LYS A 304 20.71 -9.64 4.51
CA LYS A 304 21.56 -10.84 4.42
C LYS A 304 23.06 -10.51 4.59
N LEU A 305 23.54 -9.42 3.98
CA LEU A 305 24.93 -8.95 4.13
C LEU A 305 25.23 -8.46 5.55
N GLY A 306 24.27 -7.82 6.20
CA GLY A 306 24.39 -7.36 7.59
C GLY A 306 24.47 -8.47 8.64
N ARG A 307 24.03 -9.69 8.30
CA ARG A 307 24.21 -10.89 9.15
C ARG A 307 25.58 -11.56 8.95
N GLY A 308 26.23 -11.37 7.81
CA GLY A 308 27.54 -11.98 7.50
C GLY A 308 28.74 -11.11 7.90
N LEU A 309 28.60 -9.78 7.81
CA LEU A 309 29.64 -8.82 8.20
C LEU A 309 29.38 -8.29 9.62
N GLY A 310 29.69 -9.12 10.62
CA GLY A 310 29.96 -8.67 11.99
C GLY A 310 28.80 -8.04 12.77
N ASN A 311 27.58 -8.59 12.72
CA ASN A 311 26.45 -8.10 13.53
C ASN A 311 26.10 -6.60 13.35
N LEU A 312 26.46 -5.98 12.22
CA LEU A 312 26.23 -4.55 12.00
C LEU A 312 24.73 -4.17 11.96
N PHE A 313 23.86 -5.13 11.66
CA PHE A 313 22.41 -4.92 11.45
C PHE A 313 21.53 -6.01 12.07
N SER A 314 21.95 -6.61 13.19
CA SER A 314 21.21 -7.73 13.78
C SER A 314 19.97 -7.32 14.60
N ASP A 315 19.75 -6.02 14.83
CA ASP A 315 18.76 -5.50 15.80
C ASP A 315 18.28 -4.05 15.47
N VAL A 316 18.05 -3.75 14.18
CA VAL A 316 18.10 -2.37 13.63
C VAL A 316 16.76 -1.72 13.33
N THR A 317 15.66 -2.26 13.83
CA THR A 317 14.35 -1.61 13.74
C THR A 317 13.75 -1.44 15.13
N ARG A 318 14.01 -0.29 15.75
CA ARG A 318 13.67 0.02 17.14
C ARG A 318 13.23 1.47 17.32
N VAL A 319 12.17 1.66 18.09
CA VAL A 319 11.71 2.96 18.57
C VAL A 319 11.86 2.99 20.09
N TRP A 320 12.64 3.96 20.58
CA TRP A 320 12.86 4.16 22.01
C TRP A 320 11.83 5.09 22.62
N TYR A 321 11.20 4.65 23.70
CA TYR A 321 10.50 5.51 24.65
C TYR A 321 11.50 5.98 25.71
N LEU A 322 12.00 7.22 25.57
CA LEU A 322 13.13 7.75 26.33
C LEU A 322 12.74 8.28 27.72
N GLN A 323 12.13 7.43 28.55
CA GLN A 323 11.64 7.82 29.87
C GLN A 323 12.71 8.47 30.75
N GLY A 324 13.87 7.81 30.92
CA GLY A 324 14.92 8.28 31.81
C GLY A 324 15.52 9.63 31.39
N TYR A 325 15.65 9.85 30.08
CA TYR A 325 16.12 11.13 29.54
C TYR A 325 15.13 12.26 29.88
N TYR A 326 13.84 12.06 29.62
CA TYR A 326 12.83 13.09 29.84
C TYR A 326 12.50 13.32 31.31
N GLU A 327 12.55 12.30 32.16
CA GLU A 327 12.45 12.47 33.62
C GLU A 327 13.62 13.28 34.19
N HIS A 328 14.81 13.16 33.58
CA HIS A 328 16.00 13.88 34.03
C HIS A 328 16.06 15.33 33.52
N TYR A 329 15.66 15.57 32.27
CA TYR A 329 15.87 16.86 31.60
C TYR A 329 14.60 17.65 31.28
N SER A 330 13.41 17.05 31.35
CA SER A 330 12.15 17.73 30.96
C SER A 330 10.92 17.12 31.65
N SER A 331 9.87 16.76 30.89
CA SER A 331 8.60 16.25 31.41
C SER A 331 8.18 14.94 30.75
N LYS A 332 7.33 14.17 31.44
CA LYS A 332 6.72 12.93 30.91
C LYS A 332 5.90 13.18 29.63
N SER A 333 5.26 14.34 29.49
CA SER A 333 4.55 14.70 28.27
C SER A 333 5.47 14.83 27.05
N ASP A 334 6.70 15.28 27.25
CA ASP A 334 7.68 15.37 26.16
C ASP A 334 8.12 13.99 25.69
N ALA A 335 8.22 13.00 26.60
CA ALA A 335 8.48 11.62 26.24
C ALA A 335 7.35 11.03 25.36
N TYR A 336 6.10 11.37 25.65
CA TYR A 336 4.97 10.96 24.80
C TYR A 336 5.02 11.61 23.42
N ASP A 337 5.19 12.94 23.36
CA ASP A 337 5.22 13.66 22.08
C ASP A 337 6.43 13.24 21.21
N ASP A 338 7.58 12.99 21.82
CA ASP A 338 8.78 12.46 21.14
C ASP A 338 8.52 11.06 20.60
N PHE A 339 8.08 10.13 21.46
CA PHE A 339 7.81 8.76 21.04
C PHE A 339 6.74 8.70 19.95
N MET A 340 5.66 9.48 20.04
CA MET A 340 4.62 9.54 19.01
C MET A 340 5.15 10.02 17.67
N MET A 341 5.95 11.10 17.67
CA MET A 341 6.55 11.64 16.45
C MET A 341 7.56 10.65 15.86
N THR A 342 8.45 10.11 16.69
CA THR A 342 9.46 9.14 16.27
C THR A 342 8.84 7.85 15.76
N ALA A 343 7.84 7.27 16.44
CA ALA A 343 7.14 6.10 15.95
C ALA A 343 6.50 6.35 14.57
N ALA A 344 5.94 7.53 14.36
CA ALA A 344 5.38 7.92 13.07
C ALA A 344 6.44 8.11 11.98
N HIS A 345 7.60 8.68 12.33
CA HIS A 345 8.77 8.82 11.46
C HIS A 345 9.33 7.46 11.05
N GLU A 346 9.62 6.61 12.03
CA GLU A 346 10.21 5.30 11.81
C GLU A 346 9.25 4.39 11.02
N SER A 347 7.94 4.51 11.24
CA SER A 347 6.94 3.82 10.42
C SER A 347 6.94 4.29 8.96
N GLY A 348 7.34 5.53 8.69
CA GLY A 348 7.43 6.10 7.34
C GLY A 348 8.50 5.48 6.45
N HIS A 349 9.55 4.91 7.04
CA HIS A 349 10.67 4.35 6.30
C HIS A 349 10.28 3.19 5.35
N PRO A 350 9.45 2.21 5.77
CA PRO A 350 8.88 1.21 4.87
C PRO A 350 8.14 1.78 3.65
N ILE A 351 7.41 2.89 3.82
CA ILE A 351 6.68 3.56 2.73
C ILE A 351 7.69 4.13 1.73
N LEU A 352 8.63 4.96 2.19
CA LEU A 352 9.59 5.59 1.29
C LEU A 352 10.49 4.57 0.60
N ALA A 353 10.92 3.54 1.31
CA ALA A 353 11.76 2.49 0.74
C ALA A 353 11.01 1.62 -0.27
N SER A 354 9.73 1.30 -0.02
CA SER A 354 8.94 0.54 -1.00
C SER A 354 8.63 1.37 -2.25
N TYR A 355 8.33 2.66 -2.06
CA TYR A 355 8.04 3.56 -3.17
C TYR A 355 9.27 3.83 -4.04
N ALA A 356 10.42 4.07 -3.39
CA ALA A 356 11.70 4.31 -4.03
C ALA A 356 12.58 3.06 -4.11
N TYR A 357 12.01 1.85 -4.22
CA TYR A 357 12.76 0.59 -4.10
C TYR A 357 13.95 0.45 -5.07
N LYS A 358 13.89 1.14 -6.22
CA LYS A 358 14.99 1.18 -7.21
C LYS A 358 16.17 2.03 -6.75
N SER A 359 15.95 2.97 -5.83
CA SER A 359 17.01 3.64 -5.08
C SER A 359 17.61 2.63 -4.12
N THR A 360 18.47 1.74 -4.61
CA THR A 360 19.13 0.72 -3.78
C THR A 360 20.45 1.22 -3.22
N GLY A 361 20.93 0.59 -2.14
CA GLY A 361 22.21 0.93 -1.50
C GLY A 361 22.07 1.60 -0.13
N LEU A 362 23.21 1.82 0.52
CA LEU A 362 23.30 2.29 1.91
C LEU A 362 22.96 3.78 2.09
N SER A 363 22.74 4.52 1.00
CA SER A 363 22.34 5.93 1.00
C SER A 363 21.07 6.16 0.20
N ASN A 364 20.12 5.22 0.26
CA ASN A 364 18.87 5.35 -0.50
C ASN A 364 17.95 6.46 0.01
N TYR A 365 16.96 6.81 -0.82
CA TYR A 365 15.97 7.86 -0.58
C TYR A 365 15.36 7.87 0.83
N SER A 366 15.03 6.70 1.37
CA SER A 366 14.46 6.53 2.72
C SER A 366 15.50 6.80 3.81
N TRP A 367 16.63 6.11 3.76
CA TRP A 367 17.66 6.14 4.80
C TRP A 367 18.35 7.48 4.94
N ILE A 368 18.49 8.21 3.83
CA ILE A 368 19.06 9.55 3.88
C ILE A 368 18.01 10.65 4.08
N HIS A 369 16.79 10.30 4.49
CA HIS A 369 15.74 11.25 4.87
C HIS A 369 15.42 12.21 3.73
N LYS A 370 15.15 11.67 2.53
CA LYS A 370 14.91 12.44 1.30
C LYS A 370 16.08 13.39 0.95
N GLY A 371 17.30 13.02 1.33
CA GLY A 371 18.52 13.79 1.09
C GLY A 371 18.81 14.87 2.13
N SER A 372 18.03 14.97 3.21
CA SER A 372 18.25 15.89 4.34
C SER A 372 19.21 15.34 5.41
N SER A 373 19.77 14.15 5.18
CA SER A 373 20.90 13.60 5.95
C SER A 373 22.00 13.14 5.01
N LYS A 374 23.22 13.09 5.54
CA LYS A 374 24.39 12.62 4.80
C LYS A 374 24.34 11.10 4.62
N GLY A 375 25.19 10.57 3.74
CA GLY A 375 25.28 9.13 3.49
C GLY A 375 25.96 8.33 4.61
N ILE A 376 26.02 7.01 4.44
CA ILE A 376 26.53 6.07 5.45
C ILE A 376 27.95 6.37 5.97
N GLY A 377 28.85 6.89 5.11
CA GLY A 377 30.22 7.25 5.51
C GLY A 377 30.31 8.34 6.59
N SER A 378 29.19 8.99 6.91
CA SER A 378 29.06 10.00 7.97
C SER A 378 28.16 9.56 9.14
N GLY A 379 27.70 8.30 9.15
CA GLY A 379 26.72 7.82 10.12
C GLY A 379 25.35 8.50 10.00
N TYR A 380 24.98 8.95 8.80
CA TYR A 380 23.71 9.66 8.54
C TYR A 380 23.55 10.97 9.32
N SER A 381 24.65 11.70 9.52
CA SER A 381 24.64 12.98 10.23
C SER A 381 23.87 14.08 9.49
N LEU A 382 23.45 15.10 10.24
CA LEU A 382 22.81 16.30 9.70
C LEU A 382 23.78 17.10 8.80
N PRO A 383 23.34 17.57 7.61
CA PRO A 383 24.10 18.50 6.80
C PRO A 383 24.21 19.87 7.49
N LYS A 384 25.40 20.45 7.45
CA LYS A 384 25.74 21.79 7.93
C LYS A 384 25.45 22.82 6.85
N ARG A 385 25.39 24.10 7.25
CA ARG A 385 25.21 25.21 6.31
C ARG A 385 26.27 25.16 5.20
N GLY A 386 25.82 25.20 3.95
CA GLY A 386 26.68 25.09 2.77
C GLY A 386 26.95 23.65 2.31
N GLU A 387 26.41 22.64 2.99
CA GLU A 387 26.44 21.25 2.54
C GLU A 387 25.11 20.88 1.86
N LYS A 388 25.18 19.86 1.00
CA LYS A 388 24.04 19.36 0.23
C LYS A 388 22.88 18.93 1.13
N GLY A 389 21.68 19.36 0.77
CA GLY A 389 20.47 18.97 1.48
C GLY A 389 20.27 19.68 2.82
N HIS A 390 21.14 20.64 3.17
CA HIS A 390 20.97 21.42 4.39
C HIS A 390 19.68 22.24 4.33
N GLU A 391 18.80 22.02 5.32
CA GLU A 391 17.55 22.74 5.46
C GLU A 391 17.37 23.20 6.92
N LEU A 392 16.91 24.43 7.10
CA LEU A 392 16.53 24.95 8.41
C LEU A 392 15.11 24.50 8.73
N TYR A 393 14.86 24.18 9.99
CA TYR A 393 13.53 23.80 10.47
C TYR A 393 12.49 24.89 10.12
N PRO A 394 11.43 24.54 9.37
CA PRO A 394 10.48 25.53 8.84
C PRO A 394 9.37 25.90 9.84
N GLY A 395 9.21 25.18 10.95
CA GLY A 395 8.07 25.34 11.85
C GLY A 395 6.90 24.45 11.43
N ILE A 396 5.69 25.02 11.44
CA ILE A 396 4.45 24.31 11.11
C ILE A 396 4.54 23.70 9.71
N GLY A 397 4.26 22.40 9.61
CA GLY A 397 4.33 21.67 8.34
C GLY A 397 5.73 21.17 7.99
N ALA A 398 6.63 21.06 8.98
CA ALA A 398 7.90 20.38 8.79
C ALA A 398 7.67 18.94 8.26
N ASP A 399 8.44 18.54 7.26
CA ASP A 399 8.33 17.21 6.67
C ASP A 399 8.75 16.16 7.69
N LEU A 400 7.81 15.29 8.06
CA LEU A 400 8.05 14.23 9.04
C LEU A 400 9.27 13.39 8.68
N MET A 401 9.54 13.15 7.40
CA MET A 401 10.60 12.25 6.94
C MET A 401 11.92 12.97 6.66
N LYS A 402 12.02 14.27 6.95
CA LYS A 402 13.26 15.04 6.83
C LYS A 402 13.85 15.37 8.19
N TYR A 403 15.15 15.58 8.15
CA TYR A 403 15.92 16.15 9.23
C TYR A 403 16.21 17.62 8.97
N TYR A 404 16.21 18.40 10.05
CA TYR A 404 16.38 19.84 9.99
C TYR A 404 17.43 20.32 10.97
N SER A 405 18.19 21.33 10.54
CA SER A 405 18.99 22.12 11.47
C SER A 405 18.09 23.05 12.29
N ARG A 406 18.37 23.18 13.59
CA ARG A 406 17.58 24.02 14.50
C ARG A 406 17.59 25.47 14.05
N ASN A 407 16.43 25.98 13.66
CA ASN A 407 16.21 27.40 13.49
C ASN A 407 15.80 28.03 14.82
N LYS A 408 16.70 28.79 15.46
CA LYS A 408 16.44 29.40 16.78
C LYS A 408 15.33 30.46 16.76
N ASN A 409 15.01 31.00 15.58
CA ASN A 409 13.98 32.04 15.42
C ASN A 409 12.56 31.48 15.31
N ILE A 410 12.41 30.15 15.23
CA ILE A 410 11.12 29.49 15.07
C ILE A 410 10.88 28.57 16.28
N PRO A 411 9.72 28.65 16.95
CA PRO A 411 9.38 27.74 18.04
C PRO A 411 9.49 26.28 17.60
N PHE A 412 10.20 25.46 18.38
CA PHE A 412 10.27 24.03 18.13
C PHE A 412 9.01 23.37 18.66
N SER A 413 8.40 22.50 17.87
CA SER A 413 7.38 21.60 18.38
C SER A 413 7.38 20.33 17.55
N LEU A 414 7.40 19.19 18.21
CA LEU A 414 7.28 17.90 17.57
C LEU A 414 5.92 17.77 16.84
N ASN A 415 4.91 18.50 17.31
CA ASN A 415 3.56 18.54 16.74
C ASN A 415 3.49 19.19 15.36
N TYR A 416 4.52 19.94 14.97
CA TYR A 416 4.59 20.62 13.68
C TYR A 416 5.05 19.73 12.55
N TYR A 417 5.62 18.56 12.84
CA TYR A 417 6.00 17.57 11.84
C TYR A 417 4.75 16.88 11.28
N LYS A 418 4.67 16.75 9.95
CA LYS A 418 3.57 16.09 9.25
C LYS A 418 4.10 15.41 7.98
N SER A 419 3.42 14.36 7.53
CA SER A 419 3.59 13.84 6.17
C SER A 419 3.29 14.94 5.16
N ILE A 420 4.14 15.09 4.14
CA ILE A 420 3.87 16.03 3.04
C ILE A 420 3.03 15.36 1.94
N GLU A 421 2.53 16.15 1.00
CA GLU A 421 1.72 15.65 -0.13
C GLU A 421 2.42 14.48 -0.86
N TYR A 422 3.74 14.56 -1.06
CA TYR A 422 4.48 13.50 -1.74
C TYR A 422 4.47 12.17 -0.98
N ASP A 423 4.56 12.20 0.36
CA ASP A 423 4.50 10.98 1.19
C ASP A 423 3.12 10.32 1.13
N LEU A 424 2.08 11.17 1.12
CA LEU A 424 0.70 10.72 0.98
C LEU A 424 0.44 10.10 -0.40
N LYS A 425 1.03 10.67 -1.46
CA LYS A 425 1.00 10.08 -2.80
C LYS A 425 1.73 8.74 -2.83
N SER A 426 2.89 8.62 -2.18
CA SER A 426 3.62 7.35 -2.06
C SER A 426 2.78 6.27 -1.38
N LEU A 427 2.12 6.61 -0.27
CA LEU A 427 1.18 5.72 0.43
C LEU A 427 0.09 5.18 -0.50
N VAL A 428 -0.57 6.09 -1.23
CA VAL A 428 -1.68 5.71 -2.11
C VAL A 428 -1.20 4.91 -3.31
N TRP A 429 -0.08 5.30 -3.92
CA TRP A 429 0.53 4.58 -5.04
C TRP A 429 0.90 3.14 -4.68
N LEU A 430 1.42 2.90 -3.47
CA LEU A 430 1.82 1.56 -3.03
C LEU A 430 0.64 0.58 -2.92
N SER A 431 -0.60 1.07 -2.85
CA SER A 431 -1.82 0.25 -2.87
C SER A 431 -2.28 -0.18 -4.27
N LYS A 432 -1.54 0.19 -5.32
CA LYS A 432 -1.84 -0.21 -6.71
C LYS A 432 -2.05 -1.73 -6.84
N LEU A 433 -2.74 -2.15 -7.89
CA LEU A 433 -3.06 -3.55 -8.14
C LEU A 433 -2.43 -4.03 -9.45
N PHE A 434 -1.93 -5.26 -9.49
CA PHE A 434 -1.63 -5.99 -10.71
C PHE A 434 -2.62 -7.14 -10.88
N LEU A 435 -3.36 -7.17 -11.98
CA LEU A 435 -4.44 -8.12 -12.22
C LEU A 435 -4.15 -8.93 -13.50
N GLY A 436 -4.70 -10.14 -13.61
CA GLY A 436 -4.70 -10.94 -14.86
C GLY A 436 -3.36 -11.47 -15.35
N GLY A 437 -2.28 -11.35 -14.55
CA GLY A 437 -0.97 -11.91 -14.85
C GLY A 437 -0.88 -13.42 -14.58
N LYS A 438 -0.25 -14.18 -15.49
CA LYS A 438 0.29 -15.51 -15.17
C LYS A 438 1.59 -15.32 -14.39
N LYS A 439 1.80 -16.11 -13.33
CA LYS A 439 3.14 -16.28 -12.73
C LYS A 439 4.05 -17.00 -13.72
#